data_AF-A0A8B6GQJ2-F1
#
_entry.id   AF-A0A8B6GQJ2-F1
#
_cell.length_a   1.000
_cell.length_b   1.000
_cell.length_c   1.000
_cell.angle_alpha   90.00
_cell.angle_beta   90.00
_cell.angle_gamma   90.00
#
_symmetry.space_group_name_H-M   'P 1'
#
loop_
_entity.id
_entity.type
_entity.pdbx_description
1 polymer ?
#
loop_
_entity_poly.entity_id
_entity_poly.type
_entity_poly.pdbx_seq_one_letter_code
_entity_poly.pdbx_strand_id
1 'polypeptide(L)'
;MLSRGVTATKFLELDLWMKGPEWLTDKSNWPQWKNKESHILSTTIEQGQSTSEPQQKIRSYEGISKIMDIQRYSSYQKLLRITAYMYRFINNCRNNDKLTGNLSVNEIQTASTSWIRDSQLHSPCDSSDNTITSTRKAKTDAKKKIKSWIQPFRKT
;
A
#
# COMPACT_ATOMS: atom_id res chain seq x y z
N MET A 1 5.63 15.12 31.96
CA MET A 1 6.04 15.88 30.76
C MET A 1 7.21 16.78 31.14
N LEU A 2 8.43 16.54 30.67
CA LEU A 2 9.63 17.32 31.05
C LEU A 2 10.46 17.82 29.87
N SER A 3 9.98 17.67 28.62
CA SER A 3 10.77 18.03 27.44
C SER A 3 10.51 19.43 26.88
N ARG A 4 9.64 20.25 27.48
CA ARG A 4 9.37 21.61 27.00
C ARG A 4 9.81 22.64 28.03
N GLY A 5 11.01 23.19 27.83
CA GLY A 5 11.53 24.35 28.60
C GLY A 5 12.74 24.08 29.50
N VAL A 6 13.44 22.95 29.37
CA VAL A 6 14.67 22.69 30.15
C VAL A 6 15.89 23.18 29.38
N THR A 7 16.72 24.02 30.02
CA THR A 7 18.00 24.50 29.49
C THR A 7 18.98 23.33 29.26
N ALA A 8 19.84 23.42 28.24
CA ALA A 8 20.76 22.35 27.85
C ALA A 8 21.65 21.82 29.00
N THR A 9 22.07 22.68 29.92
CA THR A 9 22.87 22.30 31.09
C THR A 9 22.07 21.40 32.04
N LYS A 10 20.85 21.82 32.39
CA LYS A 10 19.93 21.05 33.23
C LYS A 10 19.42 19.77 32.54
N PHE A 11 19.43 19.75 31.21
CA PHE A 11 19.14 18.54 30.44
C PHE A 11 20.27 17.51 30.55
N LEU A 12 21.53 17.94 30.51
CA LEU A 12 22.70 17.05 30.66
C LEU A 12 22.81 16.48 32.08
N GLU A 13 22.34 17.20 33.09
CA GLU A 13 22.26 16.73 34.48
C GLU A 13 21.16 15.67 34.70
N LEU A 14 20.22 15.50 33.77
CA LEU A 14 19.15 14.51 33.88
C LEU A 14 19.60 13.18 33.28
N ASP A 15 19.96 12.25 34.16
CA ASP A 15 20.24 10.85 33.84
C ASP A 15 19.13 10.14 33.04
N LEU A 16 17.90 10.67 33.07
CA LEU A 16 16.74 10.11 32.37
C LEU A 16 16.96 9.98 30.85
N TRP A 17 17.68 10.91 30.22
CA TRP A 17 17.92 10.85 28.77
C TRP A 17 19.13 9.99 28.41
N MET A 18 20.08 9.81 29.33
CA MET A 18 21.25 8.96 29.13
C MET A 18 20.94 7.49 29.41
N LYS A 19 20.21 7.20 30.49
CA LYS A 19 19.80 5.84 30.89
C LYS A 19 18.48 5.41 30.24
N GLY A 20 17.66 6.38 29.82
CA GLY A 20 16.31 6.12 29.34
C GLY A 20 15.35 5.76 30.47
N PRO A 21 14.08 5.48 30.14
CA PRO A 21 13.12 4.96 31.09
C PRO A 21 13.51 3.54 31.55
N GLU A 22 13.09 3.17 32.76
CA GLU A 22 13.48 1.91 33.43
C GLU A 22 13.19 0.64 32.60
N TRP A 23 12.12 0.66 31.79
CA TRP A 23 11.77 -0.44 30.89
C TRP A 23 12.78 -0.66 29.76
N LEU A 24 13.60 0.34 29.41
CA LEU A 24 14.61 0.24 28.37
C LEU A 24 15.88 -0.48 28.86
N THR A 25 16.21 -0.31 30.14
CA THR A 25 17.43 -0.85 30.75
C THR A 25 17.37 -2.37 30.90
N ASP A 26 16.21 -2.92 31.24
CA ASP A 26 16.01 -4.37 31.42
C ASP A 26 15.30 -4.97 30.20
N LYS A 27 16.00 -5.88 29.49
CA LYS A 27 15.45 -6.61 28.35
C LYS A 27 14.19 -7.40 28.70
N SER A 28 14.01 -7.80 29.94
CA SER A 28 12.81 -8.51 30.42
C SER A 28 11.55 -7.66 30.32
N ASN A 29 11.71 -6.33 30.44
CA ASN A 29 10.63 -5.35 30.34
C ASN A 29 10.40 -4.84 28.90
N TRP A 30 11.17 -5.35 27.93
CA TRP A 30 10.98 -4.92 26.55
C TRP A 30 9.64 -5.44 26.04
N PRO A 31 8.88 -4.61 25.31
CA PRO A 31 7.66 -5.08 24.69
C PRO A 31 7.99 -6.21 23.74
N GLN A 32 7.39 -7.38 23.95
CA GLN A 32 7.50 -8.48 23.00
C GLN A 32 6.78 -8.08 21.72
N TRP A 33 7.54 -7.63 20.72
CA TRP A 33 7.03 -7.50 19.37
C TRP A 33 6.68 -8.90 18.89
N LYS A 34 5.38 -9.23 18.92
CA LYS A 34 4.88 -10.35 18.12
C LYS A 34 5.24 -9.97 16.69
N ASN A 35 6.29 -10.58 16.16
CA ASN A 35 6.52 -10.63 14.72
C ASN A 35 5.24 -11.27 14.17
N LYS A 36 4.27 -10.43 13.80
CA LYS A 36 3.21 -10.85 12.89
C LYS A 36 4.00 -11.32 11.70
N GLU A 37 3.96 -12.63 11.49
CA GLU A 37 4.63 -13.36 10.43
C GLU A 37 4.90 -12.41 9.29
N SER A 38 6.16 -11.99 9.23
CA SER A 38 6.60 -11.17 8.15
C SER A 38 6.26 -11.98 6.91
N HIS A 39 5.36 -11.48 6.06
CA HIS A 39 5.26 -11.91 4.68
C HIS A 39 6.57 -11.50 3.97
N ILE A 40 7.70 -11.99 4.48
CA ILE A 40 8.93 -12.11 3.73
C ILE A 40 8.59 -13.19 2.74
N LEU A 41 8.30 -12.74 1.52
CA LEU A 41 8.43 -13.58 0.35
C LEU A 41 9.80 -14.25 0.49
N SER A 42 9.81 -15.55 0.80
CA SER A 42 11.00 -16.36 0.81
C SER A 42 11.56 -16.35 -0.62
N THR A 43 12.40 -15.37 -0.94
CA THR A 43 13.39 -15.51 -1.99
C THR A 43 14.47 -16.38 -1.39
N THR A 44 14.19 -17.67 -1.41
CA THR A 44 15.17 -18.71 -1.19
C THR A 44 16.25 -18.54 -2.25
N ILE A 45 17.38 -17.94 -1.86
CA ILE A 45 18.64 -18.07 -2.58
C ILE A 45 19.16 -19.46 -2.19
N GLU A 46 18.75 -20.49 -2.90
CA GLU A 46 19.49 -21.75 -2.92
C GLU A 46 20.28 -21.75 -4.22
N GLN A 47 21.56 -21.39 -4.11
CA GLN A 47 22.56 -21.89 -5.03
C GLN A 47 22.58 -23.42 -4.85
N GLY A 48 22.04 -24.15 -5.81
CA GLY A 48 22.07 -25.60 -5.82
C GLY A 48 21.53 -26.11 -7.14
N GLN A 49 22.42 -26.62 -7.98
CA GLN A 49 22.06 -27.28 -9.23
C GLN A 49 21.01 -28.35 -8.97
N SER A 50 19.80 -28.13 -9.47
CA SER A 50 18.83 -29.18 -9.71
C SER A 50 17.91 -28.72 -10.81
N THR A 51 18.00 -29.41 -11.93
CA THR A 51 17.13 -29.30 -13.09
C THR A 51 15.71 -29.67 -12.65
N SER A 52 14.97 -28.71 -12.12
CA SER A 52 13.52 -28.79 -12.03
C SER A 52 12.95 -27.64 -12.82
N GLU A 53 12.15 -27.96 -13.83
CA GLU A 53 11.41 -26.99 -14.61
C GLU A 53 10.70 -26.02 -13.66
N PRO A 54 10.75 -24.70 -13.92
CA PRO A 54 10.03 -23.77 -13.09
C PRO A 54 8.54 -24.02 -13.33
N GLN A 55 7.91 -24.80 -12.44
CA GLN A 55 6.47 -24.78 -12.31
C GLN A 55 6.10 -23.32 -12.07
N GLN A 56 5.61 -22.66 -13.12
CA GLN A 56 5.02 -21.34 -13.01
C GLN A 56 3.83 -21.51 -12.07
N LYS A 57 4.06 -21.28 -10.77
CA LYS A 57 2.98 -20.96 -9.84
C LYS A 57 2.31 -19.75 -10.48
N ILE A 58 1.18 -20.01 -11.14
CA ILE A 58 0.25 -18.98 -11.58
C ILE A 58 -0.12 -18.26 -10.29
N ARG A 59 0.58 -17.17 -10.00
CA ARG A 59 0.19 -16.27 -8.92
C ARG A 59 -1.15 -15.75 -9.38
N SER A 60 -2.22 -16.30 -8.81
CA SER A 60 -3.56 -15.76 -8.99
C SER A 60 -3.44 -14.26 -8.75
N TYR A 61 -3.90 -13.46 -9.70
CA TYR A 61 -3.82 -12.01 -9.57
C TYR A 61 -4.70 -11.62 -8.38
N GLU A 62 -4.05 -11.47 -7.24
CA GLU A 62 -4.64 -10.93 -6.04
C GLU A 62 -4.79 -9.45 -6.28
N GLY A 63 -6.03 -9.07 -6.57
CA GLY A 63 -6.43 -7.70 -6.82
C GLY A 63 -5.89 -6.69 -5.80
N ILE A 64 -5.79 -5.42 -6.19
CA ILE A 64 -5.22 -4.35 -5.35
C ILE A 64 -6.03 -4.15 -4.08
N SER A 65 -7.33 -4.48 -4.09
CA SER A 65 -8.17 -4.51 -2.88
C SER A 65 -7.62 -5.42 -1.77
N LYS A 66 -6.80 -6.44 -2.08
CA LYS A 66 -6.15 -7.28 -1.06
C LYS A 66 -5.01 -6.57 -0.34
N ILE A 67 -4.30 -5.68 -1.05
CA ILE A 67 -3.18 -4.90 -0.49
C ILE A 67 -3.71 -3.66 0.23
N MET A 68 -4.77 -3.06 -0.32
CA MET A 68 -5.28 -1.78 0.12
C MET A 68 -6.81 -1.82 0.20
N ASP A 69 -7.35 -1.61 1.40
CA ASP A 69 -8.79 -1.46 1.56
C ASP A 69 -9.24 -0.07 1.11
N ILE A 70 -10.10 -0.02 0.09
CA ILE A 70 -10.68 1.21 -0.47
C ILE A 70 -11.45 2.00 0.60
N GLN A 71 -12.13 1.32 1.53
CA GLN A 71 -13.01 1.95 2.52
C GLN A 71 -12.25 2.83 3.53
N ARG A 72 -10.92 2.63 3.66
CA ARG A 72 -10.07 3.43 4.54
C ARG A 72 -9.75 4.83 3.98
N TYR A 73 -10.14 5.12 2.75
CA TYR A 73 -9.79 6.37 2.07
C TYR A 73 -11.02 7.24 1.81
N SER A 74 -11.01 8.45 2.38
CA SER A 74 -12.07 9.45 2.18
C SER A 74 -11.95 10.26 0.89
N SER A 75 -10.89 10.06 0.11
CA SER A 75 -10.64 10.79 -1.14
C SER A 75 -10.12 9.89 -2.24
N TYR A 76 -10.84 9.85 -3.35
CA TYR A 76 -10.45 9.12 -4.55
C TYR A 76 -9.10 9.60 -5.12
N GLN A 77 -8.87 10.92 -5.15
CA GLN A 77 -7.61 11.47 -5.63
C GLN A 77 -6.43 11.06 -4.75
N LYS A 78 -6.65 11.02 -3.42
CA LYS A 78 -5.63 10.55 -2.47
C LYS A 78 -5.33 9.06 -2.71
N LEU A 79 -6.36 8.24 -2.89
CA LEU A 79 -6.22 6.81 -3.20
C LEU A 79 -5.40 6.59 -4.47
N LEU A 80 -5.74 7.29 -5.56
CA LEU A 80 -5.00 7.18 -6.83
C LEU A 80 -3.54 7.59 -6.68
N ARG A 81 -3.28 8.72 -6.00
CA ARG A 81 -1.90 9.20 -5.78
C ARG A 81 -1.07 8.21 -4.97
N ILE A 82 -1.63 7.66 -3.89
CA ILE A 82 -0.93 6.66 -3.07
C ILE A 82 -0.64 5.41 -3.90
N THR A 83 -1.62 4.91 -4.65
CA THR A 83 -1.46 3.73 -5.50
C THR A 83 -0.39 3.97 -6.59
N ALA A 84 -0.39 5.15 -7.20
CA ALA A 84 0.61 5.54 -8.20
C ALA A 84 2.03 5.60 -7.59
N TYR A 85 2.18 6.16 -6.39
CA TYR A 85 3.46 6.13 -5.67
C TYR A 85 3.89 4.70 -5.31
N MET A 86 2.97 3.80 -4.95
CA MET A 86 3.32 2.40 -4.71
C MET A 86 3.86 1.72 -5.98
N TYR A 87 3.22 1.94 -7.13
CA TYR A 87 3.74 1.42 -8.40
C TYR A 87 5.09 2.02 -8.77
N ARG A 88 5.26 3.32 -8.58
CA ARG A 88 6.56 3.97 -8.78
C ARG A 88 7.63 3.39 -7.87
N PHE A 89 7.30 3.15 -6.60
CA PHE A 89 8.21 2.54 -5.64
C PHE A 89 8.65 1.15 -6.11
N ILE A 90 7.69 0.29 -6.49
CA ILE A 90 7.98 -1.04 -7.04
C ILE A 90 8.87 -0.94 -8.29
N ASN A 91 8.58 0.00 -9.19
CA ASN A 91 9.39 0.24 -10.38
C ASN A 91 10.82 0.66 -10.02
N ASN A 92 10.99 1.58 -9.09
CA ASN A 92 12.29 2.07 -8.64
C ASN A 92 13.09 1.02 -7.85
N CYS A 93 12.42 0.03 -7.25
CA CYS A 93 13.10 -1.12 -6.65
C CYS A 93 13.60 -2.14 -7.69
N ARG A 94 12.94 -2.20 -8.86
CA ARG A 94 13.25 -3.17 -9.92
C ARG A 94 14.23 -2.63 -10.96
N ASN A 95 14.25 -1.31 -11.16
CA ASN A 95 15.03 -0.65 -12.19
C ASN A 95 16.07 0.29 -11.58
N ASN A 96 17.20 0.45 -12.27
CA ASN A 96 18.23 1.42 -11.88
C ASN A 96 17.80 2.87 -12.19
N ASP A 97 16.99 3.06 -13.23
CA ASP A 97 16.44 4.37 -13.62
C ASP A 97 15.28 4.75 -12.69
N LYS A 98 15.59 5.60 -11.72
CA LYS A 98 14.63 5.99 -10.68
C LYS A 98 13.76 7.15 -11.16
N LEU A 99 12.45 6.93 -11.10
CA LEU A 99 11.46 7.98 -11.27
C LEU A 99 11.39 8.82 -10.00
N THR A 100 11.61 10.13 -10.13
CA THR A 100 11.57 11.11 -9.03
C THR A 100 10.66 12.30 -9.37
N GLY A 101 10.38 13.17 -8.39
CA GLY A 101 9.54 14.35 -8.58
C GLY A 101 8.03 14.07 -8.53
N ASN A 102 7.23 14.94 -9.14
CA ASN A 102 5.77 14.85 -9.13
C ASN A 102 5.25 13.62 -9.89
N LEU A 103 4.04 13.15 -9.54
CA LEU A 103 3.36 12.09 -10.27
C LEU A 103 2.97 12.55 -11.67
N SER A 104 3.33 11.74 -12.67
CA SER A 104 2.89 11.91 -14.04
C SER A 104 1.42 11.52 -14.19
N VAL A 105 0.75 12.13 -15.17
CA VAL A 105 -0.63 11.79 -15.55
C VAL A 105 -0.75 10.31 -15.88
N ASN A 106 0.25 9.72 -16.54
CA ASN A 106 0.24 8.32 -16.90
C ASN A 106 0.19 7.40 -15.67
N GLU A 107 0.98 7.70 -14.63
CA GLU A 107 1.00 6.89 -13.41
C GLU A 107 -0.33 6.95 -12.66
N ILE A 108 -0.96 8.13 -12.62
CA ILE A 108 -2.29 8.30 -12.04
C ILE A 108 -3.35 7.54 -12.85
N GLN A 109 -3.23 7.56 -14.18
CA GLN A 109 -4.13 6.82 -15.07
C GLN A 109 -3.98 5.31 -14.90
N THR A 110 -2.74 4.79 -14.81
CA THR A 110 -2.47 3.38 -14.51
C THR A 110 -3.09 2.97 -13.18
N ALA A 111 -2.91 3.78 -12.13
CA ALA A 111 -3.55 3.55 -10.84
C ALA A 111 -5.09 3.49 -10.97
N SER A 112 -5.70 4.40 -11.74
CA SER A 112 -7.14 4.39 -11.97
C SER A 112 -7.61 3.15 -12.71
N THR A 113 -6.93 2.73 -13.77
CA THR A 113 -7.32 1.55 -14.56
C THR A 113 -7.21 0.27 -13.74
N SER A 114 -6.18 0.20 -12.90
CA SER A 114 -5.94 -0.86 -11.95
C SER A 114 -7.12 -1.03 -10.98
N TRP A 115 -7.58 0.06 -10.35
CA TRP A 115 -8.77 0.03 -9.47
C TRP A 115 -10.06 -0.33 -10.20
N ILE A 116 -10.24 0.12 -11.45
CA ILE A 116 -11.42 -0.23 -12.24
C ILE A 116 -11.42 -1.73 -12.52
N ARG A 117 -10.31 -2.29 -13.00
CA ARG A 117 -10.17 -3.72 -13.28
C ARG A 117 -10.44 -4.55 -12.03
N ASP A 118 -9.92 -4.10 -10.89
CA ASP A 118 -10.11 -4.74 -9.60
C ASP A 118 -11.58 -4.76 -9.17
N SER A 119 -12.27 -3.62 -9.29
CA SER A 119 -13.69 -3.50 -8.97
C SER A 119 -14.58 -4.37 -9.87
N GLN A 120 -14.20 -4.54 -11.14
CA GLN A 120 -14.90 -5.40 -12.10
C GLN A 120 -14.71 -6.88 -11.77
N LEU A 121 -13.51 -7.27 -11.34
CA LEU A 121 -13.23 -8.64 -10.90
C LEU A 121 -14.07 -9.03 -9.68
N HIS A 122 -14.26 -8.11 -8.73
CA HIS A 122 -15.06 -8.34 -7.52
C HIS A 122 -16.56 -8.06 -7.69
N SER A 123 -17.00 -7.54 -8.84
CA SER A 123 -18.41 -7.41 -9.20
C SER A 123 -18.67 -8.09 -10.55
N PRO A 124 -18.67 -9.44 -10.62
CA PRO A 124 -19.22 -10.13 -11.78
C PRO A 124 -20.70 -9.77 -11.85
N CYS A 125 -21.09 -8.97 -12.84
CA CYS A 125 -22.49 -8.80 -13.17
C CYS A 125 -22.79 -9.79 -14.28
N ASP A 126 -23.55 -10.84 -13.95
CA ASP A 126 -24.37 -11.55 -14.93
C ASP A 126 -25.22 -10.53 -15.69
N SER A 127 -25.06 -10.47 -17.01
CA SER A 127 -26.08 -10.08 -17.99
C SER A 127 -25.44 -10.18 -19.37
N SER A 128 -25.87 -11.21 -20.11
CA SER A 128 -25.80 -11.24 -21.56
C SER A 128 -26.30 -9.91 -22.13
N ASP A 129 -25.48 -9.25 -22.95
CA ASP A 129 -25.95 -8.65 -24.19
C ASP A 129 -24.76 -8.22 -25.05
N ASN A 130 -24.73 -8.82 -26.23
CA ASN A 130 -23.72 -8.60 -27.26
C ASN A 130 -24.03 -7.26 -27.93
N THR A 131 -23.37 -6.18 -27.55
CA THR A 131 -23.24 -5.03 -28.45
C THR A 131 -21.91 -4.33 -28.24
N ILE A 132 -21.06 -4.45 -29.25
CA ILE A 132 -19.84 -3.67 -29.46
C ILE A 132 -20.27 -2.21 -29.64
N THR A 133 -20.39 -1.44 -28.56
CA THR A 133 -20.23 0.03 -28.56
C THR A 133 -20.20 0.56 -27.12
N SER A 134 -19.30 1.52 -26.84
CA SER A 134 -19.28 2.41 -25.67
C SER A 134 -18.26 2.13 -24.55
N THR A 135 -16.98 2.24 -24.91
CA THR A 135 -15.84 2.37 -23.96
C THR A 135 -15.84 3.68 -23.15
N ARG A 136 -16.69 4.67 -23.50
CA ARG A 136 -16.83 5.93 -22.76
C ARG A 136 -17.82 5.81 -21.60
N LYS A 137 -18.94 5.12 -21.78
CA LYS A 137 -19.99 4.97 -20.75
C LYS A 137 -19.55 4.05 -19.60
N ALA A 138 -18.87 2.95 -19.92
CA ALA A 138 -18.29 2.06 -18.90
C ALA A 138 -17.25 2.74 -18.00
N LYS A 139 -16.44 3.66 -18.54
CA LYS A 139 -15.47 4.45 -17.77
C LYS A 139 -16.15 5.46 -16.85
N THR A 140 -17.24 6.10 -17.29
CA THR A 140 -18.01 7.01 -16.45
C THR A 140 -18.75 6.28 -15.34
N ASP A 141 -19.26 5.08 -15.61
CA ASP A 141 -20.01 4.29 -14.64
C ASP A 141 -19.10 3.65 -13.58
N ALA A 142 -17.93 3.15 -13.98
CA ALA A 142 -16.92 2.68 -13.02
C ALA A 142 -16.40 3.83 -12.15
N LYS A 143 -16.15 5.02 -12.74
CA LYS A 143 -15.78 6.22 -11.97
C LYS A 143 -16.90 6.66 -11.02
N LYS A 144 -18.17 6.61 -11.46
CA LYS A 144 -19.35 6.95 -10.64
C LYS A 144 -19.54 5.95 -9.51
N LYS A 145 -19.30 4.66 -9.75
CA LYS A 145 -19.39 3.56 -8.77
C LYS A 145 -18.26 3.61 -7.74
N ILE A 146 -17.02 3.84 -8.17
CA ILE A 146 -15.90 4.08 -7.25
C ILE A 146 -16.14 5.37 -6.45
N LYS A 147 -16.66 6.42 -7.09
CA LYS A 147 -17.04 7.65 -6.38
C LYS A 147 -18.17 7.37 -5.38
N SER A 148 -19.21 6.61 -5.73
CA SER A 148 -20.34 6.30 -4.82
C SER A 148 -19.92 5.43 -3.64
N TRP A 149 -18.96 4.53 -3.82
CA TRP A 149 -18.37 3.74 -2.73
C TRP A 149 -17.62 4.58 -1.68
N ILE A 150 -17.25 5.83 -2.00
CA ILE A 150 -16.51 6.74 -1.12
C ILE A 150 -17.45 7.74 -0.41
N GLN A 151 -18.74 7.84 -0.78
CA GLN A 151 -19.61 8.95 -0.37
C GLN A 151 -20.48 8.81 0.91
N PRO A 152 -20.57 7.72 1.70
CA PRO A 152 -21.45 7.75 2.86
C PRO A 152 -20.92 8.57 4.05
N PHE A 153 -19.70 9.13 4.00
CA PHE A 153 -19.11 9.84 5.15
C PHE A 153 -19.15 11.38 5.09
N ARG A 154 -20.14 11.96 4.38
CA ARG A 154 -20.46 13.39 4.52
C ARG A 154 -21.64 13.59 5.48
N LYS A 155 -21.47 13.19 6.74
CA LYS A 155 -22.30 13.64 7.87
C LYS A 155 -21.44 13.78 9.12
N THR A 156 -20.95 14.98 9.36
CA THR A 156 -21.18 15.82 10.54
C THR A 156 -20.52 17.16 10.29
#